data_AF-A0A7Y2BH03-F1
#
_entry.id   AF-A0A7Y2BH03-F1
#
_cell.length_a   1.000
_cell.length_b   1.000
_cell.length_c   1.000
_cell.angle_alpha   90.00
_cell.angle_beta   90.00
_cell.angle_gamma   90.00
#
_symmetry.space_group_name_H-M   'P 1'
#
loop_
_entity.id
_entity.type
_entity.pdbx_description
1 polymer ?
#
loop_
_entity_poly.entity_id
_entity_poly.type
_entity_poly.pdbx_seq_one_letter_code
_entity_poly.pdbx_strand_id
1 'polypeptide(L)'
;ISDGALGGGPELDLYLSGALPPGAYSDGMAIWSYLDRASTFAVISPATPDGKLDACVTAAYVEALLMSIDPAEARTWRRATAAWLTWELTGEFGCDHALPRQQAQPYRSWVAGAAGDGAGGALLLSYLSARHDAGPGQFVRDVWGLASQRTWEGVGLRADPDLWSAIETAIGRSGDRLVDNIEELAVLRWFVGRDDRVDALVASLDRDATVPISREMKRLPTRVVASQPLATFGSAYLTMDASTWGKHRRIRAWLQGEYGVRWSFVAVQLDGRGREIRRIAAPHSGTTPRAYLPIELDEATRRLLFVVTNLGDGLPDADEPDVSERAFELVIDRSAP
;
A
#
# COMPACT_ATOMS: atom_id res chain seq x y z
N ILE A 1 28.47 0.36 -6.39
CA ILE A 1 29.20 0.23 -7.68
C ILE A 1 29.68 1.63 -7.97
N SER A 2 30.99 1.86 -8.05
CA SER A 2 31.47 3.21 -8.34
C SER A 2 31.31 3.53 -9.82
N ASP A 3 30.89 4.75 -10.16
CA ASP A 3 30.86 5.23 -11.54
C ASP A 3 32.22 5.78 -11.99
N GLY A 4 33.22 5.80 -11.10
CA GLY A 4 34.59 6.20 -11.43
C GLY A 4 34.75 7.69 -11.73
N ALA A 5 33.91 8.55 -11.16
CA ALA A 5 33.90 10.00 -11.38
C ALA A 5 33.56 10.40 -12.83
N LEU A 6 32.81 9.57 -13.54
CA LEU A 6 32.34 9.85 -14.90
C LEU A 6 31.39 11.06 -14.98
N GLY A 7 30.73 11.41 -13.87
CA GLY A 7 29.85 12.58 -13.75
C GLY A 7 30.55 13.93 -13.64
N GLY A 8 31.84 13.95 -13.30
CA GLY A 8 32.65 15.18 -13.27
C GLY A 8 32.25 16.23 -12.21
N GLY A 9 31.26 15.97 -11.35
CA GLY A 9 30.74 16.90 -10.35
C GLY A 9 30.05 16.21 -9.15
N PRO A 10 29.58 16.97 -8.14
CA PRO A 10 28.85 16.44 -6.98
C PRO A 10 27.34 16.28 -7.23
N GLU A 11 26.85 16.61 -8.42
CA GLU A 11 25.44 16.46 -8.78
C GLU A 11 25.04 14.98 -8.94
N LEU A 12 23.74 14.71 -8.98
CA LEU A 12 23.22 13.37 -9.28
C LEU A 12 23.30 13.12 -10.79
N ASP A 13 24.02 12.07 -11.18
CA ASP A 13 24.18 11.67 -12.57
C ASP A 13 23.09 10.70 -13.05
N LEU A 14 22.72 10.85 -14.33
CA LEU A 14 21.82 9.94 -15.04
C LEU A 14 22.52 9.40 -16.29
N TYR A 15 22.77 8.09 -16.31
CA TYR A 15 23.43 7.43 -17.43
C TYR A 15 22.43 6.66 -18.30
N LEU A 16 22.56 6.80 -19.61
CA LEU A 16 21.93 5.91 -20.59
C LEU A 16 22.92 4.80 -20.94
N SER A 17 22.75 3.60 -20.37
CA SER A 17 23.74 2.53 -20.48
C SER A 17 23.11 1.15 -20.56
N GLY A 18 23.59 0.34 -21.52
CA GLY A 18 23.27 -1.09 -21.59
C GLY A 18 24.23 -1.98 -20.80
N ALA A 19 25.29 -1.40 -20.21
CA ALA A 19 26.31 -2.14 -19.48
C ALA A 19 25.92 -2.44 -18.03
N LEU A 20 24.98 -1.67 -17.47
CA LEU A 20 24.42 -1.85 -16.13
C LEU A 20 22.90 -2.04 -16.23
N PRO A 21 22.30 -2.84 -15.32
CA PRO A 21 20.85 -2.88 -15.20
C PRO A 21 20.26 -1.48 -14.91
N PRO A 22 19.02 -1.19 -15.33
CA PRO A 22 18.37 0.05 -14.95
C PRO A 22 18.13 0.14 -13.44
N GLY A 23 18.27 1.34 -12.88
CA GLY A 23 17.99 1.63 -11.47
C GLY A 23 18.98 2.60 -10.84
N ALA A 24 18.87 2.75 -9.52
CA ALA A 24 19.74 3.59 -8.70
C ALA A 24 20.93 2.81 -8.15
N TYR A 25 22.08 3.48 -8.07
CA TYR A 25 23.33 2.93 -7.58
C TYR A 25 24.03 3.91 -6.64
N SER A 26 24.67 3.37 -5.60
CA SER A 26 25.56 4.12 -4.73
C SER A 26 27.02 3.97 -5.19
N ASP A 27 27.68 5.12 -5.33
CA ASP A 27 29.11 5.29 -5.61
C ASP A 27 29.94 5.30 -4.31
N GLY A 28 29.30 5.60 -3.18
CA GLY A 28 29.92 5.51 -1.85
C GLY A 28 29.21 6.39 -0.82
N MET A 29 29.53 6.20 0.45
CA MET A 29 29.01 7.03 1.54
C MET A 29 29.67 8.41 1.54
N ALA A 30 28.87 9.46 1.72
CA ALA A 30 29.37 10.81 1.93
C ALA A 30 29.83 10.96 3.39
N ILE A 31 31.14 11.08 3.58
CA ILE A 31 31.77 11.08 4.92
C ILE A 31 31.70 12.42 5.66
N TRP A 32 31.16 13.47 5.03
CA TRP A 32 31.17 14.84 5.55
C TRP A 32 29.78 15.35 6.00
N SER A 33 28.73 14.55 5.87
CA SER A 33 27.37 14.93 6.29
C SER A 33 27.09 14.53 7.75
N TYR A 34 26.20 15.29 8.40
CA TYR A 34 25.76 14.99 9.76
C TYR A 34 24.86 13.74 9.83
N LEU A 35 24.06 13.52 8.78
CA LEU A 35 23.25 12.32 8.56
C LEU A 35 23.93 11.40 7.56
N ASP A 36 23.53 10.13 7.53
CA ASP A 36 24.02 9.19 6.53
C ASP A 36 23.54 9.61 5.14
N ARG A 37 24.47 9.73 4.20
CA ARG A 37 24.22 10.14 2.82
C ARG A 37 25.11 9.35 1.89
N ALA A 38 24.72 9.22 0.63
CA ALA A 38 25.51 8.55 -0.38
C ALA A 38 25.66 9.42 -1.64
N SER A 39 26.83 9.34 -2.28
CA SER A 39 26.96 9.69 -3.69
C SER A 39 26.23 8.62 -4.50
N THR A 40 25.38 9.04 -5.44
CA THR A 40 24.52 8.14 -6.20
C THR A 40 24.36 8.58 -7.64
N PHE A 41 24.09 7.61 -8.50
CA PHE A 41 23.70 7.83 -9.88
C PHE A 41 22.54 6.91 -10.27
N ALA A 42 21.84 7.28 -11.34
CA ALA A 42 20.77 6.51 -11.94
C ALA A 42 21.19 5.98 -13.31
N VAL A 43 20.68 4.80 -13.68
CA VAL A 43 20.89 4.18 -14.98
C VAL A 43 19.54 3.91 -15.64
N ILE A 44 19.43 4.28 -16.91
CA ILE A 44 18.31 3.96 -17.80
C ILE A 44 18.79 3.09 -18.95
N SER A 45 17.95 2.13 -19.35
CA SER A 45 18.22 1.30 -20.52
C SER A 45 18.12 2.12 -21.81
N PRO A 46 19.08 2.00 -22.74
CA PRO A 46 18.96 2.53 -24.11
C PRO A 46 17.76 1.96 -24.89
N ALA A 47 17.21 0.83 -24.43
CA ALA A 47 16.05 0.18 -25.05
C ALA A 47 14.70 0.67 -24.46
N THR A 48 14.71 1.67 -23.57
CA THR A 48 13.48 2.26 -23.03
C THR A 48 12.66 2.88 -24.17
N PRO A 49 11.38 2.50 -24.35
CA PRO A 49 10.54 3.10 -25.38
C PRO A 49 10.35 4.60 -25.17
N ASP A 50 10.33 5.39 -26.26
CA ASP A 50 10.20 6.86 -26.20
C ASP A 50 8.99 7.31 -25.36
N GLY A 51 7.84 6.65 -25.52
CA GLY A 51 6.62 6.96 -24.77
C GLY A 51 6.68 6.66 -23.26
N LYS A 52 7.75 6.01 -22.78
CA LYS A 52 7.98 5.72 -21.35
C LYS A 52 9.19 6.46 -20.80
N LEU A 53 9.91 7.20 -21.62
CA LEU A 53 11.21 7.76 -21.25
C LEU A 53 11.07 8.69 -20.04
N ASP A 54 10.09 9.60 -20.06
CA ASP A 54 9.86 10.55 -18.96
C ASP A 54 9.56 9.84 -17.62
N ALA A 55 8.67 8.83 -17.65
CA ALA A 55 8.31 8.07 -16.45
C ALA A 55 9.50 7.27 -15.91
N CYS A 56 10.26 6.61 -16.79
CA CYS A 56 11.41 5.80 -16.40
C CYS A 56 12.58 6.65 -15.90
N VAL A 57 12.88 7.76 -16.57
CA VAL A 57 13.89 8.75 -16.13
C VAL A 57 13.53 9.30 -14.77
N THR A 58 12.27 9.75 -14.60
CA THR A 58 11.79 10.29 -13.32
C THR A 58 11.92 9.26 -12.20
N ALA A 59 11.43 8.03 -12.42
CA ALA A 59 11.49 6.98 -11.41
C ALA A 59 12.94 6.66 -10.99
N ALA A 60 13.86 6.51 -11.95
CA ALA A 60 15.25 6.20 -11.65
C ALA A 60 15.97 7.36 -10.94
N TYR A 61 15.72 8.59 -11.39
CA TYR A 61 16.27 9.80 -10.77
C TYR A 61 15.81 9.94 -9.32
N VAL A 62 14.51 9.72 -9.06
CA VAL A 62 13.96 9.80 -7.70
C VAL A 62 14.47 8.65 -6.82
N GLU A 63 14.55 7.41 -7.32
CA GLU A 63 15.11 6.29 -6.54
C GLU A 63 16.57 6.60 -6.12
N ALA A 64 17.37 7.19 -7.02
CA ALA A 64 18.74 7.60 -6.74
C ALA A 64 18.80 8.77 -5.75
N LEU A 65 17.95 9.79 -5.93
CA LEU A 65 17.86 10.92 -5.00
C LEU A 65 17.53 10.43 -3.58
N LEU A 66 16.55 9.54 -3.44
CA LEU A 66 16.17 9.00 -2.13
C LEU A 66 17.28 8.12 -1.53
N MET A 67 18.00 7.35 -2.35
CA MET A 67 19.19 6.62 -1.90
C MET A 67 20.31 7.57 -1.45
N SER A 68 20.44 8.74 -2.07
CA SER A 68 21.41 9.76 -1.63
C SER A 68 21.02 10.34 -0.28
N ILE A 69 19.71 10.47 -0.01
CA ILE A 69 19.13 11.06 1.21
C ILE A 69 19.17 10.10 2.38
N ASP A 70 18.79 8.86 2.14
CA ASP A 70 18.84 7.78 3.12
C ASP A 70 19.25 6.48 2.42
N PRO A 71 20.56 6.15 2.43
CA PRO A 71 21.04 4.91 1.82
C PRO A 71 20.59 3.67 2.59
N ALA A 72 20.20 3.82 3.86
CA ALA A 72 19.79 2.72 4.72
C ALA A 72 18.36 2.27 4.48
N GLU A 73 17.50 3.19 4.04
CA GLU A 73 16.09 2.92 3.81
C GLU A 73 15.88 1.77 2.82
N ALA A 74 14.79 1.03 2.99
CA ALA A 74 14.49 -0.12 2.16
C ALA A 74 14.31 0.29 0.70
N ARG A 75 14.80 -0.56 -0.22
CA ARG A 75 14.65 -0.32 -1.66
C ARG A 75 13.17 -0.21 -2.06
N THR A 76 12.29 -0.95 -1.42
CA THR A 76 10.85 -0.90 -1.69
C THR A 76 10.22 0.43 -1.34
N TRP A 77 10.66 1.07 -0.27
CA TRP A 77 10.23 2.42 0.09
C TRP A 77 10.73 3.48 -0.88
N ARG A 78 11.99 3.37 -1.32
CA ARG A 78 12.53 4.22 -2.39
C ARG A 78 11.74 4.07 -3.69
N ARG A 79 11.45 2.83 -4.11
CA ARG A 79 10.65 2.55 -5.31
C ARG A 79 9.19 2.99 -5.19
N ALA A 80 8.59 2.83 -4.01
CA ALA A 80 7.23 3.29 -3.73
C ALA A 80 7.12 4.82 -3.85
N THR A 81 8.05 5.53 -3.23
CA THR A 81 8.10 6.99 -3.31
C THR A 81 8.43 7.46 -4.73
N ALA A 82 9.34 6.77 -5.42
CA ALA A 82 9.65 7.04 -6.83
C ALA A 82 8.41 6.88 -7.71
N ALA A 83 7.68 5.77 -7.59
CA ALA A 83 6.46 5.53 -8.36
C ALA A 83 5.34 6.54 -8.05
N TRP A 84 5.19 6.98 -6.80
CA TRP A 84 4.25 8.05 -6.44
C TRP A 84 4.66 9.41 -7.03
N LEU A 85 5.93 9.80 -6.91
CA LEU A 85 6.42 11.07 -7.48
C LEU A 85 6.38 11.07 -9.02
N THR A 86 6.68 9.94 -9.66
CA THR A 86 6.48 9.81 -11.12
C THR A 86 5.02 10.05 -11.47
N TRP A 87 4.08 9.49 -10.72
CA TRP A 87 2.66 9.70 -10.98
C TRP A 87 2.26 11.18 -10.81
N GLU A 88 2.72 11.86 -9.76
CA GLU A 88 2.48 13.29 -9.55
C GLU A 88 3.03 14.16 -10.70
N LEU A 89 4.15 13.77 -11.31
CA LEU A 89 4.84 14.56 -12.33
C LEU A 89 4.42 14.23 -13.76
N THR A 90 4.13 12.97 -14.06
CA THR A 90 3.90 12.47 -15.43
C THR A 90 2.52 11.84 -15.62
N GLY A 91 1.77 11.60 -14.54
CA GLY A 91 0.53 10.85 -14.55
C GLY A 91 0.71 9.33 -14.58
N GLU A 92 1.96 8.83 -14.57
CA GLU A 92 2.27 7.40 -14.68
C GLU A 92 2.86 6.83 -13.39
N PHE A 93 2.38 5.66 -12.94
CA PHE A 93 2.92 4.99 -11.76
C PHE A 93 4.23 4.25 -12.07
N GLY A 94 5.34 4.99 -12.02
CA GLY A 94 6.69 4.49 -12.29
C GLY A 94 6.90 4.07 -13.75
N CYS A 95 8.01 3.36 -14.02
CA CYS A 95 8.39 2.93 -15.37
C CYS A 95 7.57 1.74 -15.92
N ASP A 96 7.18 0.81 -15.03
CA ASP A 96 6.64 -0.50 -15.40
C ASP A 96 5.10 -0.60 -15.32
N HIS A 97 4.39 0.49 -15.00
CA HIS A 97 2.95 0.53 -14.72
C HIS A 97 2.50 -0.67 -13.86
N ALA A 98 3.13 -0.86 -12.70
CA ALA A 98 2.90 -2.04 -11.87
C ALA A 98 1.55 -2.06 -11.12
N LEU A 99 0.79 -0.98 -11.20
CA LEU A 99 -0.48 -0.80 -10.48
C LEU A 99 -1.54 -1.88 -10.78
N PRO A 100 -1.82 -2.30 -12.03
CA PRO A 100 -2.79 -3.35 -12.29
C PRO A 100 -2.40 -4.69 -11.65
N ARG A 101 -1.10 -5.01 -11.60
CA ARG A 101 -0.61 -6.21 -10.91
C ARG A 101 -0.85 -6.12 -9.40
N GLN A 102 -0.55 -4.96 -8.81
CA GLN A 102 -0.85 -4.72 -7.40
C GLN A 102 -2.35 -4.90 -7.16
N GLN A 103 -3.23 -4.29 -7.97
CA GLN A 103 -4.68 -4.46 -7.83
C GLN A 103 -5.13 -5.92 -7.97
N ALA A 104 -4.56 -6.68 -8.90
CA ALA A 104 -4.84 -8.10 -9.10
C ALA A 104 -4.36 -9.00 -7.94
N GLN A 105 -3.53 -8.49 -7.03
CA GLN A 105 -2.98 -9.24 -5.90
C GLN A 105 -3.31 -8.53 -4.57
N PRO A 106 -4.60 -8.45 -4.19
CA PRO A 106 -5.02 -7.72 -3.00
C PRO A 106 -4.48 -8.26 -1.67
N TYR A 107 -4.09 -9.53 -1.66
CA TYR A 107 -3.55 -10.24 -0.51
C TYR A 107 -2.12 -9.85 -0.15
N ARG A 108 -1.41 -9.13 -1.03
CA ARG A 108 -0.05 -8.64 -0.78
C ARG A 108 -0.07 -7.36 0.07
N SER A 109 1.01 -7.14 0.82
CA SER A 109 1.28 -5.90 1.52
C SER A 109 1.38 -4.71 0.56
N TRP A 110 1.27 -3.50 1.10
CA TRP A 110 1.55 -2.25 0.39
C TRP A 110 3.05 -2.06 0.16
N VAL A 111 3.86 -2.25 1.21
CA VAL A 111 5.33 -2.18 1.17
C VAL A 111 5.88 -3.34 1.98
N ALA A 112 6.51 -4.31 1.31
CA ALA A 112 7.16 -5.44 1.95
C ALA A 112 8.21 -6.10 1.05
N GLY A 113 9.26 -6.64 1.68
CA GLY A 113 10.33 -7.43 1.08
C GLY A 113 11.24 -6.66 0.12
N ALA A 114 12.45 -7.16 -0.14
CA ALA A 114 13.47 -6.41 -0.89
C ALA A 114 13.20 -6.13 -2.39
N ALA A 115 12.13 -6.70 -3.00
CA ALA A 115 11.94 -6.75 -4.46
C ALA A 115 10.60 -6.21 -4.99
N GLY A 116 9.84 -5.46 -4.19
CA GLY A 116 8.61 -4.81 -4.68
C GLY A 116 8.88 -3.86 -5.86
N ASP A 117 7.89 -3.70 -6.74
CA ASP A 117 7.86 -2.75 -7.85
C ASP A 117 7.40 -1.34 -7.43
N GLY A 118 7.08 -1.16 -6.14
CA GLY A 118 6.72 0.13 -5.54
C GLY A 118 5.25 0.52 -5.68
N ALA A 119 4.47 -0.15 -6.52
CA ALA A 119 3.10 0.27 -6.81
C ALA A 119 2.19 0.30 -5.56
N GLY A 120 2.26 -0.73 -4.71
CA GLY A 120 1.48 -0.77 -3.45
C GLY A 120 1.79 0.38 -2.51
N GLY A 121 3.08 0.70 -2.33
CA GLY A 121 3.50 1.81 -1.49
C GLY A 121 3.16 3.16 -2.12
N ALA A 122 3.21 3.28 -3.44
CA ALA A 122 2.79 4.50 -4.13
C ALA A 122 1.31 4.83 -3.88
N LEU A 123 0.45 3.81 -3.85
CA LEU A 123 -0.96 3.97 -3.47
C LEU A 123 -1.13 4.45 -2.04
N LEU A 124 -0.37 3.84 -1.11
CA LEU A 124 -0.39 4.24 0.29
C LEU A 124 0.08 5.69 0.45
N LEU A 125 1.19 6.07 -0.19
CA LEU A 125 1.71 7.43 -0.15
C LEU A 125 0.74 8.44 -0.76
N SER A 126 0.10 8.12 -1.90
CA SER A 126 -0.92 8.97 -2.51
C SER A 126 -2.10 9.23 -1.55
N TYR A 127 -2.61 8.18 -0.92
CA TYR A 127 -3.68 8.28 0.07
C TYR A 127 -3.26 9.12 1.29
N LEU A 128 -2.07 8.85 1.84
CA LEU A 128 -1.57 9.56 3.02
C LEU A 128 -1.30 11.03 2.72
N SER A 129 -0.69 11.33 1.57
CA SER A 129 -0.49 12.70 1.09
C SER A 129 -1.83 13.41 0.99
N ALA A 130 -2.80 12.83 0.28
CA ALA A 130 -4.09 13.47 0.07
C ALA A 130 -4.92 13.64 1.36
N ARG A 131 -4.67 12.82 2.38
CA ARG A 131 -5.34 12.91 3.69
C ARG A 131 -4.65 13.86 4.68
N HIS A 132 -3.32 13.87 4.71
CA HIS A 132 -2.53 14.53 5.77
C HIS A 132 -1.72 15.73 5.28
N ASP A 133 -1.66 16.00 3.97
CA ASP A 133 -0.96 17.16 3.43
C ASP A 133 -1.60 18.48 3.86
N ALA A 134 -0.76 19.41 4.33
CA ALA A 134 -1.08 20.84 4.41
C ALA A 134 -0.70 21.60 3.12
N GLY A 135 0.06 20.96 2.22
CA GLY A 135 0.48 21.44 0.91
C GLY A 135 1.01 20.27 0.06
N PRO A 136 1.07 20.39 -1.28
CA PRO A 136 1.35 19.24 -2.16
C PRO A 136 2.63 18.50 -1.81
N GLY A 137 2.49 17.21 -1.42
CA GLY A 137 3.61 16.32 -1.12
C GLY A 137 4.37 16.64 0.18
N GLN A 138 3.84 17.55 1.02
CA GLN A 138 4.50 17.98 2.24
C GLN A 138 4.64 16.83 3.24
N PHE A 139 3.57 16.06 3.46
CA PHE A 139 3.56 14.93 4.38
C PHE A 139 4.65 13.92 4.00
N VAL A 140 4.71 13.52 2.72
CA VAL A 140 5.69 12.53 2.24
C VAL A 140 7.12 13.03 2.41
N ARG A 141 7.39 14.30 2.08
CA ARG A 141 8.71 14.91 2.32
C ARG A 141 9.08 14.91 3.80
N ASP A 142 8.15 15.27 4.66
CA ASP A 142 8.39 15.42 6.09
C ASP A 142 8.63 14.04 6.75
N VAL A 143 7.95 12.95 6.33
CA VAL A 143 8.25 11.59 6.81
C VAL A 143 9.61 11.08 6.35
N TRP A 144 10.06 11.40 5.13
CA TRP A 144 11.43 11.11 4.70
C TRP A 144 12.48 11.86 5.54
N GLY A 145 12.17 13.10 5.93
CA GLY A 145 13.00 13.86 6.88
C GLY A 145 13.07 13.20 8.26
N LEU A 146 11.96 12.62 8.73
CA LEU A 146 11.89 11.91 10.02
C LEU A 146 12.57 10.54 10.00
N ALA A 147 12.52 9.81 8.89
CA ALA A 147 13.20 8.51 8.73
C ALA A 147 14.72 8.67 8.62
N SER A 148 15.19 9.80 8.07
CA SER A 148 16.62 10.01 7.83
C SER A 148 17.46 9.88 9.11
N GLN A 149 18.53 9.09 9.00
CA GLN A 149 19.25 8.56 10.16
C GLN A 149 20.76 8.84 10.15
N ARG A 150 21.40 8.45 11.25
CA ARG A 150 22.86 8.55 11.44
C ARG A 150 23.42 7.28 12.05
N THR A 151 24.48 6.73 11.47
CA THR A 151 25.19 5.51 11.90
C THR A 151 26.03 5.70 13.19
N TRP A 152 25.73 6.66 14.07
CA TRP A 152 26.69 7.17 15.10
C TRP A 152 27.34 6.06 15.97
N GLU A 153 26.65 4.97 16.32
CA GLU A 153 27.18 3.98 17.29
C GLU A 153 27.17 2.53 16.77
N GLY A 154 27.48 2.30 15.50
CA GLY A 154 27.55 0.95 14.92
C GLY A 154 28.48 0.82 13.71
N VAL A 155 28.64 -0.43 13.27
CA VAL A 155 29.25 -0.79 11.99
C VAL A 155 28.12 -1.14 11.01
N GLY A 156 27.47 -0.11 10.47
CA GLY A 156 26.45 -0.27 9.42
C GLY A 156 25.26 0.67 9.55
N LEU A 157 24.66 0.95 8.40
CA LEU A 157 23.35 1.59 8.27
C LEU A 157 22.32 0.75 9.06
N ARG A 158 21.49 1.40 9.89
CA ARG A 158 20.40 0.73 10.61
C ARG A 158 19.12 0.89 9.79
N ALA A 159 18.17 -0.02 9.82
CA ALA A 159 16.88 0.18 9.13
C ALA A 159 15.83 0.75 10.11
N ASP A 160 16.23 1.54 11.11
CA ASP A 160 15.33 2.08 12.15
C ASP A 160 15.89 3.41 12.71
N PRO A 161 15.13 4.52 12.68
CA PRO A 161 13.76 4.66 12.15
C PRO A 161 13.69 4.47 10.64
N ASP A 162 12.77 3.61 10.18
CA ASP A 162 12.40 3.50 8.78
C ASP A 162 11.16 4.35 8.46
N LEU A 163 10.78 4.36 7.18
CA LEU A 163 9.58 5.04 6.73
C LEU A 163 8.29 4.53 7.38
N TRP A 164 8.17 3.23 7.72
CA TRP A 164 6.99 2.76 8.45
C TRP A 164 6.89 3.43 9.81
N SER A 165 8.00 3.49 10.55
CA SER A 165 8.09 4.11 11.88
C SER A 165 7.87 5.61 11.82
N ALA A 166 8.42 6.28 10.80
CA ALA A 166 8.22 7.70 10.55
C ALA A 166 6.75 8.02 10.22
N ILE A 167 6.10 7.20 9.37
CA ILE A 167 4.68 7.34 9.02
C ILE A 167 3.80 7.11 10.23
N GLU A 168 4.01 6.04 11.00
CA GLU A 168 3.23 5.77 12.22
C GLU A 168 3.34 6.93 13.21
N THR A 169 4.55 7.45 13.41
CA THR A 169 4.81 8.60 14.28
C THR A 169 4.11 9.87 13.77
N ALA A 170 4.19 10.16 12.48
CA ALA A 170 3.58 11.36 11.89
C ALA A 170 2.05 11.32 11.97
N ILE A 171 1.43 10.18 11.66
CA ILE A 171 -0.02 9.96 11.79
C ILE A 171 -0.43 10.04 13.26
N GLY A 172 0.32 9.43 14.17
CA GLY A 172 0.04 9.49 15.60
C GLY A 172 0.03 10.92 16.14
N ARG A 173 0.90 11.80 15.61
CA ARG A 173 0.93 13.23 15.97
C ARG A 173 -0.26 14.03 15.44
N SER A 174 -0.92 13.60 14.36
CA SER A 174 -2.15 14.26 13.88
C SER A 174 -3.40 13.83 14.65
N GLY A 175 -3.28 12.86 15.57
CA GLY A 175 -4.38 12.30 16.36
C GLY A 175 -5.08 11.12 15.70
N ASP A 176 -4.60 10.69 14.53
CA ASP A 176 -5.07 9.49 13.82
C ASP A 176 -4.27 8.25 14.22
N ARG A 177 -4.69 7.07 13.74
CA ARG A 177 -3.95 5.81 13.88
C ARG A 177 -3.62 5.22 12.52
N LEU A 178 -2.42 4.67 12.36
CA LEU A 178 -2.01 4.01 11.11
C LEU A 178 -2.97 2.88 10.73
N VAL A 179 -3.39 2.05 11.68
CA VAL A 179 -4.31 0.93 11.40
C VAL A 179 -5.67 1.39 10.87
N ASP A 180 -6.19 2.52 11.33
CA ASP A 180 -7.45 3.10 10.85
C ASP A 180 -7.28 3.62 9.40
N ASN A 181 -6.10 4.17 9.10
CA ASN A 181 -5.72 4.60 7.75
C ASN A 181 -5.58 3.43 6.77
N ILE A 182 -4.99 2.30 7.22
CA ILE A 182 -4.88 1.09 6.42
C ILE A 182 -6.25 0.46 6.15
N GLU A 183 -7.15 0.42 7.15
CA GLU A 183 -8.54 -0.05 6.97
C GLU A 183 -9.27 0.80 5.92
N GLU A 184 -9.19 2.14 6.03
CA GLU A 184 -9.83 3.03 5.07
C GLU A 184 -9.28 2.82 3.66
N LEU A 185 -7.96 2.77 3.50
CA LEU A 185 -7.32 2.53 2.21
C LEU A 185 -7.73 1.16 1.63
N ALA A 186 -7.82 0.11 2.45
CA ALA A 186 -8.28 -1.20 2.00
C ALA A 186 -9.72 -1.15 1.47
N VAL A 187 -10.61 -0.38 2.09
CA VAL A 187 -11.97 -0.19 1.55
C VAL A 187 -11.96 0.67 0.29
N LEU A 188 -11.22 1.78 0.28
CA LEU A 188 -11.12 2.67 -0.89
C LEU A 188 -10.54 1.95 -2.11
N ARG A 189 -9.61 1.01 -1.91
CA ARG A 189 -9.04 0.16 -2.96
C ARG A 189 -10.13 -0.57 -3.78
N TRP A 190 -11.26 -0.92 -3.17
CA TRP A 190 -12.39 -1.51 -3.90
C TRP A 190 -12.98 -0.57 -4.96
N PHE A 191 -13.02 0.73 -4.68
CA PHE A 191 -13.63 1.71 -5.57
C PHE A 191 -12.69 2.20 -6.67
N VAL A 192 -11.42 1.81 -6.62
CA VAL A 192 -10.44 2.09 -7.67
C VAL A 192 -10.93 1.51 -9.01
N GLY A 193 -10.89 2.35 -10.04
CA GLY A 193 -11.34 2.02 -11.39
C GLY A 193 -12.85 1.86 -11.56
N ARG A 194 -13.65 2.03 -10.50
CA ARG A 194 -15.11 1.88 -10.56
C ARG A 194 -15.75 3.27 -10.54
N ASP A 195 -16.02 3.78 -11.74
CA ASP A 195 -16.70 5.07 -12.01
C ASP A 195 -18.03 5.15 -11.21
N ASP A 196 -18.01 5.91 -10.11
CA ASP A 196 -19.16 6.59 -9.51
C ASP A 196 -18.84 7.29 -8.17
N ARG A 197 -17.67 7.04 -7.57
CA ARG A 197 -17.19 7.76 -6.40
C ARG A 197 -15.98 8.61 -6.77
N VAL A 198 -16.15 9.93 -6.84
CA VAL A 198 -15.03 10.88 -6.91
C VAL A 198 -14.51 11.04 -5.49
N ASP A 199 -13.81 10.02 -5.00
CA ASP A 199 -13.00 10.17 -3.79
C ASP A 199 -11.61 10.61 -4.26
N ALA A 200 -11.34 11.92 -4.16
CA ALA A 200 -10.14 12.56 -4.69
C ALA A 200 -8.84 11.87 -4.21
N LEU A 201 -8.90 11.15 -3.08
CA LEU A 201 -7.80 10.46 -2.43
C LEU A 201 -7.23 9.28 -3.24
N VAL A 202 -8.03 8.63 -4.09
CA VAL A 202 -7.61 7.44 -4.87
C VAL A 202 -8.14 7.50 -6.32
N ALA A 203 -8.79 8.60 -6.71
CA ALA A 203 -9.38 8.82 -8.04
C ALA A 203 -8.35 9.05 -9.15
N SER A 204 -7.06 9.20 -8.80
CA SER A 204 -5.97 9.34 -9.76
C SER A 204 -5.49 8.03 -10.38
N LEU A 205 -6.01 6.91 -9.89
CA LEU A 205 -5.68 5.60 -10.37
C LEU A 205 -6.46 5.27 -11.64
N ASP A 206 -5.78 4.58 -12.55
CA ASP A 206 -6.31 4.13 -13.83
C ASP A 206 -7.71 3.50 -13.68
N ARG A 207 -8.61 3.85 -14.60
CA ARG A 207 -10.00 3.34 -14.64
C ARG A 207 -10.05 1.81 -14.76
N ASP A 208 -9.04 1.19 -15.33
CA ASP A 208 -9.00 -0.26 -15.53
C ASP A 208 -8.49 -1.02 -14.29
N ALA A 209 -8.05 -0.32 -13.24
CA ALA A 209 -7.36 -0.90 -12.09
C ALA A 209 -8.34 -1.45 -11.02
N THR A 210 -9.10 -2.49 -11.36
CA THR A 210 -10.08 -3.10 -10.43
C THR A 210 -9.46 -4.21 -9.56
N VAL A 211 -9.81 -4.22 -8.26
CA VAL A 211 -9.48 -5.38 -7.40
C VAL A 211 -10.33 -6.60 -7.76
N PRO A 212 -9.74 -7.81 -7.78
CA PRO A 212 -10.46 -9.05 -7.99
C PRO A 212 -11.24 -9.45 -6.74
N ILE A 213 -12.45 -9.97 -6.95
CA ILE A 213 -13.26 -10.56 -5.89
C ILE A 213 -12.62 -11.89 -5.49
N SER A 214 -12.19 -12.02 -4.23
CA SER A 214 -11.65 -13.26 -3.68
C SER A 214 -12.73 -14.36 -3.60
N ARG A 215 -13.98 -13.97 -3.27
CA ARG A 215 -15.10 -14.92 -3.22
C ARG A 215 -16.46 -14.26 -3.43
N GLU A 216 -17.27 -14.81 -4.32
CA GLU A 216 -18.71 -14.54 -4.40
C GLU A 216 -19.51 -15.53 -3.55
N MET A 217 -20.39 -15.01 -2.70
CA MET A 217 -21.27 -15.80 -1.85
C MET A 217 -22.65 -15.93 -2.48
N LYS A 218 -23.07 -17.18 -2.73
CA LYS A 218 -24.28 -17.52 -3.50
C LYS A 218 -25.38 -18.20 -2.68
N ARG A 219 -25.14 -18.43 -1.37
CA ARG A 219 -26.11 -19.03 -0.44
C ARG A 219 -25.87 -18.57 1.00
N LEU A 220 -26.86 -18.79 1.87
CA LEU A 220 -26.75 -18.60 3.33
C LEU A 220 -27.35 -19.82 4.06
N PRO A 221 -26.74 -20.28 5.17
CA PRO A 221 -25.45 -19.85 5.70
C PRO A 221 -24.29 -20.23 4.76
N THR A 222 -23.20 -19.47 4.82
CA THR A 222 -21.96 -19.77 4.10
C THR A 222 -20.76 -19.59 5.01
N ARG A 223 -19.80 -20.50 4.87
CA ARG A 223 -18.46 -20.40 5.44
C ARG A 223 -17.47 -20.21 4.29
N VAL A 224 -16.60 -19.22 4.41
CA VAL A 224 -15.51 -18.93 3.47
C VAL A 224 -14.19 -19.00 4.21
N VAL A 225 -13.23 -19.70 3.62
CA VAL A 225 -11.84 -19.70 4.09
C VAL A 225 -11.02 -18.92 3.06
N ALA A 226 -10.03 -18.16 3.52
CA ALA A 226 -9.12 -17.43 2.66
C ALA A 226 -8.50 -18.38 1.61
N SER A 227 -8.59 -18.02 0.32
CA SER A 227 -7.99 -18.81 -0.75
C SER A 227 -6.47 -18.69 -0.78
N GLN A 228 -5.95 -17.58 -0.25
CA GLN A 228 -4.53 -17.29 -0.08
C GLN A 228 -4.34 -16.60 1.28
N PRO A 229 -3.23 -16.87 1.97
CA PRO A 229 -2.85 -16.09 3.15
C PRO A 229 -2.73 -14.60 2.80
N LEU A 230 -3.06 -13.74 3.77
CA LEU A 230 -2.89 -12.30 3.66
C LEU A 230 -1.58 -11.91 4.32
N ALA A 231 -0.68 -11.26 3.57
CA ALA A 231 0.48 -10.59 4.14
C ALA A 231 0.03 -9.45 5.07
N THR A 232 0.94 -8.88 5.87
CA THR A 232 0.65 -7.71 6.69
C THR A 232 0.13 -6.57 5.80
N PHE A 233 -1.00 -5.98 6.18
CA PHE A 233 -1.80 -5.01 5.41
C PHE A 233 -2.40 -5.51 4.09
N GLY A 234 -2.25 -6.80 3.78
CA GLY A 234 -2.96 -7.48 2.70
C GLY A 234 -4.45 -7.67 3.02
N SER A 235 -5.28 -7.68 1.98
CA SER A 235 -6.75 -7.71 2.09
C SER A 235 -7.42 -8.77 1.21
N ALA A 236 -8.58 -9.24 1.64
CA ALA A 236 -9.49 -10.08 0.86
C ALA A 236 -10.84 -9.37 0.67
N TYR A 237 -11.45 -9.59 -0.52
CA TYR A 237 -12.70 -8.95 -0.92
C TYR A 237 -13.74 -10.02 -1.21
N LEU A 238 -14.82 -10.05 -0.44
CA LEU A 238 -15.91 -11.01 -0.64
C LEU A 238 -17.20 -10.26 -0.94
N THR A 239 -18.02 -10.78 -1.86
CA THR A 239 -19.27 -10.14 -2.25
C THR A 239 -20.47 -11.05 -2.04
N MET A 240 -21.63 -10.45 -1.82
CA MET A 240 -22.92 -11.12 -1.78
C MET A 240 -23.95 -10.24 -2.48
N ASP A 241 -24.77 -10.82 -3.34
CA ASP A 241 -25.85 -10.10 -4.02
C ASP A 241 -27.20 -10.32 -3.32
N ALA A 242 -28.14 -9.39 -3.52
CA ALA A 242 -29.44 -9.41 -2.86
C ALA A 242 -30.28 -10.67 -3.09
N SER A 243 -30.08 -11.34 -4.21
CA SER A 243 -30.68 -12.65 -4.48
C SER A 243 -30.30 -13.72 -3.45
N THR A 244 -29.15 -13.57 -2.78
CA THR A 244 -28.61 -14.54 -1.82
C THR A 244 -29.29 -14.43 -0.44
N TRP A 245 -29.54 -13.21 0.04
CA TRP A 245 -30.26 -13.01 1.31
C TRP A 245 -31.76 -12.88 1.15
N GLY A 246 -32.26 -12.68 -0.07
CA GLY A 246 -33.70 -12.68 -0.36
C GLY A 246 -34.45 -11.63 0.47
N LYS A 247 -35.42 -12.08 1.29
CA LYS A 247 -36.27 -11.20 2.10
C LYS A 247 -35.71 -10.88 3.49
N HIS A 248 -34.56 -11.44 3.86
CA HIS A 248 -33.95 -11.20 5.16
C HIS A 248 -33.46 -9.76 5.25
N ARG A 249 -33.77 -9.08 6.37
CA ARG A 249 -33.35 -7.70 6.64
C ARG A 249 -32.13 -7.59 7.56
N ARG A 250 -31.74 -8.71 8.18
CA ARG A 250 -30.62 -8.80 9.11
C ARG A 250 -29.71 -9.96 8.76
N ILE A 251 -28.43 -9.65 8.60
CA ILE A 251 -27.35 -10.61 8.37
C ILE A 251 -26.38 -10.51 9.53
N ARG A 252 -25.78 -11.63 9.88
CA ARG A 252 -24.74 -11.74 10.88
C ARG A 252 -23.49 -12.27 10.19
N ALA A 253 -22.36 -11.61 10.40
CA ALA A 253 -21.09 -12.07 9.90
C ALA A 253 -20.08 -12.18 11.04
N TRP A 254 -19.34 -13.29 11.05
CA TRP A 254 -18.32 -13.60 12.05
C TRP A 254 -17.01 -13.87 11.34
N LEU A 255 -15.97 -13.13 11.72
CA LEU A 255 -14.60 -13.39 11.31
C LEU A 255 -13.90 -14.19 12.40
N GLN A 256 -13.15 -15.20 12.00
CA GLN A 256 -12.18 -15.94 12.80
C GLN A 256 -10.85 -15.93 12.03
N GLY A 257 -9.93 -15.07 12.44
CA GLY A 257 -8.57 -15.05 11.93
C GLY A 257 -7.67 -16.07 12.63
N GLU A 258 -6.41 -16.12 12.19
CA GLU A 258 -5.31 -16.73 12.94
C GLU A 258 -4.85 -15.84 14.10
N TYR A 259 -4.30 -16.47 15.15
CA TYR A 259 -3.80 -15.79 16.35
C TYR A 259 -2.50 -15.02 16.06
N GLY A 260 -2.22 -14.04 16.92
CA GLY A 260 -0.95 -13.30 16.91
C GLY A 260 -0.92 -12.12 15.94
N VAL A 261 -2.05 -11.74 15.32
CA VAL A 261 -2.17 -10.50 14.54
C VAL A 261 -3.50 -9.81 14.84
N ARG A 262 -3.58 -8.51 14.53
CA ARG A 262 -4.82 -7.75 14.54
C ARG A 262 -5.55 -7.94 13.22
N TRP A 263 -6.88 -7.91 13.26
CA TRP A 263 -7.73 -8.05 12.08
C TRP A 263 -8.65 -6.84 11.94
N SER A 264 -8.78 -6.34 10.72
CA SER A 264 -9.89 -5.45 10.33
C SER A 264 -10.96 -6.26 9.61
N PHE A 265 -12.22 -5.97 9.95
CA PHE A 265 -13.37 -6.58 9.32
C PHE A 265 -14.45 -5.53 9.06
N VAL A 266 -14.66 -5.24 7.78
CA VAL A 266 -15.60 -4.21 7.33
C VAL A 266 -16.66 -4.81 6.41
N ALA A 267 -17.90 -4.40 6.60
CA ALA A 267 -19.00 -4.65 5.67
C ALA A 267 -19.49 -3.32 5.07
N VAL A 268 -19.60 -3.29 3.74
CA VAL A 268 -20.08 -2.14 2.96
C VAL A 268 -21.35 -2.53 2.22
N GLN A 269 -22.41 -1.76 2.40
CA GLN A 269 -23.66 -1.88 1.68
C GLN A 269 -23.60 -1.04 0.41
N LEU A 270 -23.85 -1.68 -0.73
CA LEU A 270 -23.79 -1.05 -2.05
C LEU A 270 -25.18 -1.04 -2.69
N ASP A 271 -25.52 0.08 -3.33
CA ASP A 271 -26.76 0.22 -4.11
C ASP A 271 -26.69 -0.51 -5.46
N GLY A 272 -27.73 -0.38 -6.28
CA GLY A 272 -27.79 -1.00 -7.62
C GLY A 272 -26.78 -0.44 -8.63
N ARG A 273 -26.14 0.69 -8.33
CA ARG A 273 -25.05 1.31 -9.12
C ARG A 273 -23.66 0.98 -8.56
N GLY A 274 -23.58 0.29 -7.42
CA GLY A 274 -22.33 -0.01 -6.74
C GLY A 274 -21.83 1.11 -5.83
N ARG A 275 -22.65 2.11 -5.51
CA ARG A 275 -22.31 3.21 -4.60
C ARG A 275 -22.48 2.78 -3.16
N GLU A 276 -21.57 3.22 -2.30
CA GLU A 276 -21.66 2.98 -0.86
C GLU A 276 -22.87 3.71 -0.26
N ILE A 277 -23.78 2.94 0.35
CA ILE A 277 -24.90 3.45 1.14
C ILE A 277 -24.47 3.59 2.61
N ARG A 278 -23.80 2.56 3.12
CA ARG A 278 -23.42 2.45 4.52
C ARG A 278 -22.22 1.53 4.68
N ARG A 279 -21.38 1.84 5.66
CA ARG A 279 -20.28 0.99 6.12
C ARG A 279 -20.45 0.67 7.60
N ILE A 280 -20.06 -0.54 7.97
CA ILE A 280 -20.00 -1.01 9.36
C ILE A 280 -18.66 -1.74 9.51
N ALA A 281 -17.82 -1.26 10.44
CA ALA A 281 -16.58 -1.89 10.80
C ALA A 281 -16.70 -2.52 12.19
N ALA A 282 -16.11 -3.70 12.37
CA ALA A 282 -15.93 -4.24 13.70
C ALA A 282 -14.79 -3.46 14.37
N PRO A 283 -14.83 -3.21 15.69
CA PRO A 283 -13.67 -2.65 16.37
C PRO A 283 -12.44 -3.50 16.06
N HIS A 284 -11.30 -2.83 15.80
CA HIS A 284 -10.02 -3.50 15.65
C HIS A 284 -9.83 -4.46 16.82
N SER A 285 -9.89 -5.76 16.54
CA SER A 285 -9.71 -6.74 17.59
C SER A 285 -8.27 -6.57 18.10
N GLY A 286 -8.07 -6.75 19.41
CA GLY A 286 -6.70 -6.94 19.92
C GLY A 286 -6.10 -8.22 19.33
N THR A 287 -5.26 -8.91 20.07
CA THR A 287 -4.76 -10.24 19.66
C THR A 287 -5.83 -11.32 19.64
N THR A 288 -7.09 -10.98 19.97
CA THR A 288 -8.23 -11.90 19.85
C THR A 288 -8.65 -11.99 18.40
N PRO A 289 -8.58 -13.15 17.76
CA PRO A 289 -8.74 -13.27 16.31
C PRO A 289 -10.21 -13.32 15.87
N ARG A 290 -11.12 -12.63 16.58
CA ARG A 290 -12.56 -12.72 16.36
C ARG A 290 -13.16 -11.35 16.19
N ALA A 291 -13.98 -11.20 15.15
CA ALA A 291 -14.78 -10.01 14.93
C ALA A 291 -16.22 -10.40 14.55
N TYR A 292 -17.17 -9.53 14.90
CA TYR A 292 -18.59 -9.76 14.66
C TYR A 292 -19.24 -8.50 14.11
N LEU A 293 -20.04 -8.67 13.05
CA LEU A 293 -20.81 -7.61 12.43
C LEU A 293 -22.31 -7.96 12.41
N PRO A 294 -23.16 -7.23 13.17
CA PRO A 294 -24.60 -7.24 12.99
C PRO A 294 -24.99 -6.26 11.87
N ILE A 295 -25.41 -6.79 10.72
CA ILE A 295 -25.70 -5.97 9.53
C ILE A 295 -27.21 -5.87 9.36
N GLU A 296 -27.73 -4.65 9.54
CA GLU A 296 -29.09 -4.30 9.14
C GLU A 296 -29.09 -3.76 7.72
N LEU A 297 -29.85 -4.41 6.85
CA LEU A 297 -29.87 -4.13 5.43
C LEU A 297 -30.82 -2.98 5.10
N ASP A 298 -30.27 -1.94 4.47
CA ASP A 298 -31.07 -0.89 3.86
C ASP A 298 -31.91 -1.45 2.69
N GLU A 299 -33.06 -0.83 2.41
CA GLU A 299 -33.92 -1.26 1.31
C GLU A 299 -33.28 -1.05 -0.06
N ALA A 300 -32.40 -0.05 -0.17
CA ALA A 300 -31.66 0.25 -1.39
C ALA A 300 -30.48 -0.72 -1.61
N THR A 301 -30.07 -1.49 -0.61
CA THR A 301 -28.91 -2.39 -0.69
C THR A 301 -29.14 -3.50 -1.70
N ARG A 302 -28.29 -3.55 -2.72
CA ARG A 302 -28.28 -4.58 -3.78
C ARG A 302 -27.11 -5.53 -3.67
N ARG A 303 -25.99 -5.08 -3.09
CA ARG A 303 -24.79 -5.88 -2.88
C ARG A 303 -24.18 -5.57 -1.52
N LEU A 304 -23.61 -6.60 -0.89
CA LEU A 304 -22.72 -6.45 0.24
C LEU A 304 -21.29 -6.74 -0.21
N LEU A 305 -20.37 -5.89 0.22
CA LEU A 305 -18.94 -6.13 0.15
C LEU A 305 -18.43 -6.37 1.57
N PHE A 306 -17.61 -7.39 1.74
CA PHE A 306 -16.88 -7.66 2.96
C PHE A 306 -15.39 -7.51 2.65
N VAL A 307 -14.71 -6.68 3.44
CA VAL A 307 -13.27 -6.46 3.36
C VAL A 307 -12.66 -7.00 4.64
N VAL A 308 -11.71 -7.93 4.49
CA VAL A 308 -10.95 -8.51 5.61
C VAL A 308 -9.49 -8.16 5.38
N THR A 309 -8.86 -7.52 6.36
CA THR A 309 -7.47 -7.07 6.26
C THR A 309 -6.67 -7.60 7.44
N ASN A 310 -5.50 -8.18 7.15
CA ASN A 310 -4.52 -8.54 8.17
C ASN A 310 -3.79 -7.25 8.58
N LEU A 311 -3.96 -6.77 9.82
CA LEU A 311 -3.32 -5.54 10.31
C LEU A 311 -1.98 -5.80 11.01
N GLY A 312 -1.53 -7.05 11.10
CA GLY A 312 -0.31 -7.42 11.81
C GLY A 312 -0.37 -7.18 13.32
N ASP A 313 0.67 -7.60 14.04
CA ASP A 313 0.94 -7.24 15.44
C ASP A 313 1.99 -6.13 15.60
N GLY A 314 2.77 -5.86 14.55
CA GLY A 314 3.70 -4.75 14.42
C GLY A 314 3.73 -4.14 13.01
N LEU A 315 4.67 -3.23 12.79
CA LEU A 315 4.97 -2.73 11.45
C LEU A 315 5.71 -3.82 10.65
N PRO A 316 5.44 -3.96 9.35
CA PRO A 316 6.19 -4.88 8.51
C PRO A 316 7.61 -4.35 8.30
N ASP A 317 8.59 -5.25 8.33
CA ASP A 317 9.96 -4.93 7.91
C ASP A 317 10.01 -4.88 6.38
N ALA A 318 10.49 -3.77 5.82
CA ALA A 318 10.56 -3.56 4.37
C ALA A 318 11.80 -4.23 3.74
N ASP A 319 12.82 -4.55 4.53
CA ASP A 319 14.06 -5.20 4.10
C ASP A 319 13.96 -6.73 4.18
N GLU A 320 13.24 -7.25 5.17
CA GLU A 320 13.04 -8.69 5.33
C GLU A 320 11.75 -9.21 4.67
N PRO A 321 11.72 -10.48 4.21
CA PRO A 321 10.48 -11.10 3.75
C PRO A 321 9.46 -11.20 4.90
N ASP A 322 8.22 -10.79 4.63
CA ASP A 322 7.14 -10.86 5.64
C ASP A 322 6.80 -12.32 6.00
N VAL A 323 7.11 -12.72 7.23
CA VAL A 323 6.75 -14.03 7.83
C VAL A 323 5.35 -14.04 8.44
N SER A 324 4.63 -12.92 8.35
CA SER A 324 3.32 -12.70 8.99
C SER A 324 2.14 -12.87 8.04
N GLU A 325 2.29 -13.69 6.99
CA GLU A 325 1.14 -14.16 6.22
C GLU A 325 0.17 -14.94 7.12
N ARG A 326 -1.12 -14.59 7.09
CA ARG A 326 -2.16 -15.20 7.93
C ARG A 326 -3.42 -15.52 7.16
N ALA A 327 -4.05 -16.64 7.49
CA ALA A 327 -5.35 -17.03 6.96
C ALA A 327 -6.51 -16.59 7.87
N PHE A 328 -7.71 -16.60 7.31
CA PHE A 328 -8.94 -16.35 8.05
C PHE A 328 -10.09 -17.23 7.57
N GLU A 329 -11.11 -17.28 8.40
CA GLU A 329 -12.41 -17.85 8.14
C GLU A 329 -13.51 -16.81 8.37
N LEU A 330 -14.44 -16.71 7.43
CA LEU A 330 -15.64 -15.88 7.53
C LEU A 330 -16.89 -16.76 7.49
N VAL A 331 -17.74 -16.65 8.50
CA VAL A 331 -19.06 -17.26 8.55
C VAL A 331 -20.10 -16.17 8.38
N ILE A 332 -21.08 -16.37 7.48
CA ILE A 332 -22.20 -15.46 7.28
C ILE A 332 -23.50 -16.24 7.36
N ASP A 333 -24.42 -15.73 8.18
CA ASP A 333 -25.73 -16.34 8.41
C ASP A 333 -26.84 -15.28 8.50
N ARG A 334 -28.08 -15.74 8.37
CA ARG A 334 -29.29 -14.96 8.62
C ARG A 334 -29.44 -14.78 10.12
N SER A 335 -29.95 -13.62 10.53
CA SER A 335 -30.49 -13.53 11.89
C SER A 335 -31.73 -14.41 12.00
N ALA A 336 -31.88 -15.15 13.10
CA ALA A 336 -33.17 -15.70 13.47
C ALA A 336 -34.21 -14.56 13.53
N PRO A 337 -35.46 -14.80 13.08
CA PRO A 337 -36.51 -13.80 13.00
C PRO A 337 -36.85 -13.16 14.35
#